data_AF-A0A2D9CBU9-F1
#
_entry.id   AF-A0A2D9CBU9-F1
#
_cell.length_a   1.000
_cell.length_b   1.000
_cell.length_c   1.000
_cell.angle_alpha   90.00
_cell.angle_beta   90.00
_cell.angle_gamma   90.00
#
_symmetry.space_group_name_H-M   'P 1'
#
loop_
_entity.id
_entity.type
_entity.pdbx_description
1 polymer ?
#
loop_
_entity_poly.entity_id
_entity_poly.type
_entity_poly.pdbx_seq_one_letter_code
_entity_poly.pdbx_strand_id
1 'polypeptide(L)'
;MTDLFSWSRSTATRDLERSEAPRAQLSVEQVVDQIISINRSATVDYLSQFKRESLDKYLDHLLASQQPRGREARWDRPGDAPAIMVRRRIA
;
A
#
# COMPACT_ATOMS: atom_id res chain seq x y z
N MET A 1 23.70 -19.68 8.49
CA MET A 1 23.85 -18.26 8.10
C MET A 1 23.31 -18.15 6.68
N THR A 2 22.39 -17.20 6.51
CA THR A 2 21.39 -17.04 5.43
C THR A 2 21.93 -17.02 4.01
N ASP A 3 21.39 -17.87 3.15
CA ASP A 3 21.31 -17.65 1.70
C ASP A 3 20.08 -18.38 1.12
N LEU A 4 18.95 -17.66 0.96
CA LEU A 4 17.66 -18.27 0.57
C LEU A 4 16.76 -17.33 -0.26
N PHE A 5 17.32 -16.50 -1.13
CA PHE A 5 16.48 -15.79 -2.13
C PHE A 5 17.07 -15.91 -3.53
N SER A 6 17.17 -17.15 -4.01
CA SER A 6 17.34 -17.46 -5.43
C SER A 6 16.01 -17.25 -6.16
N TRP A 7 15.73 -16.02 -6.55
CA TRP A 7 14.60 -15.69 -7.41
C TRP A 7 14.93 -16.11 -8.86
N SER A 8 14.50 -17.31 -9.23
CA SER A 8 14.51 -17.72 -10.64
C SER A 8 13.40 -17.00 -11.41
N ARG A 9 13.81 -16.32 -12.47
CA ARG A 9 12.99 -15.44 -13.30
C ARG A 9 12.24 -16.30 -14.32
N SER A 10 10.97 -16.61 -14.06
CA SER A 10 10.08 -17.17 -15.07
C SER A 10 9.19 -16.07 -15.63
N THR A 11 9.62 -15.50 -16.76
CA THR A 11 8.78 -14.70 -17.63
C THR A 11 7.85 -15.62 -18.41
N ALA A 12 6.57 -15.65 -18.04
CA ALA A 12 5.52 -16.10 -18.93
C ALA A 12 4.20 -15.44 -18.53
N THR A 13 3.78 -14.46 -19.32
CA THR A 13 2.42 -13.97 -19.37
C THR A 13 1.51 -15.15 -19.70
N ARG A 14 0.62 -15.52 -18.76
CA ARG A 14 -0.55 -16.37 -19.01
C ARG A 14 -1.68 -15.90 -18.09
N ASP A 15 -2.61 -15.21 -18.74
CA ASP A 15 -4.06 -15.25 -18.56
C ASP A 15 -4.63 -15.43 -17.14
N LEU A 16 -5.35 -14.38 -16.72
CA LEU A 16 -6.77 -14.44 -16.32
C LEU A 16 -7.21 -15.68 -15.51
N GLU A 17 -6.56 -15.92 -14.40
CA GLU A 17 -7.15 -16.60 -13.24
C GLU A 17 -6.63 -15.85 -12.01
N ARG A 18 -7.19 -14.67 -11.77
CA ARG A 18 -7.25 -14.15 -10.40
C ARG A 18 -8.17 -15.12 -9.68
N SER A 19 -7.64 -16.27 -9.27
CA SER A 19 -8.27 -17.15 -8.31
C SER A 19 -8.52 -16.27 -7.08
N GLU A 20 -9.74 -15.78 -6.99
CA GLU A 20 -10.31 -15.24 -5.78
C GLU A 20 -10.46 -16.44 -4.84
N ALA A 21 -9.32 -16.91 -4.32
CA ALA A 21 -9.33 -17.74 -3.13
C ALA A 21 -10.24 -17.00 -2.15
N PRO A 22 -11.21 -17.66 -1.50
CA PRO A 22 -12.10 -16.98 -0.59
C PRO A 22 -11.20 -16.28 0.41
N ARG A 23 -11.10 -14.95 0.30
CA ARG A 23 -10.39 -14.15 1.30
C ARG A 23 -11.18 -14.48 2.55
N ALA A 24 -10.63 -15.35 3.39
CA ALA A 24 -11.22 -15.69 4.67
C ALA A 24 -11.58 -14.35 5.29
N GLN A 25 -12.88 -14.07 5.40
CA GLN A 25 -13.37 -12.72 5.63
C GLN A 25 -12.81 -12.30 6.98
N LEU A 26 -11.70 -11.56 6.98
CA LEU A 26 -11.03 -11.14 8.19
C LEU A 26 -12.05 -10.38 9.03
N SER A 27 -12.06 -10.62 10.34
CA SER A 27 -12.90 -9.81 11.22
C SER A 27 -12.43 -8.35 11.17
N VAL A 28 -13.29 -7.41 11.59
CA VAL A 28 -12.92 -5.99 11.62
C VAL A 28 -11.70 -5.78 12.53
N GLU A 29 -11.63 -6.50 13.64
CA GLU A 29 -10.50 -6.46 14.58
C GLU A 29 -9.21 -6.94 13.90
N GLN A 30 -9.28 -8.04 13.14
CA GLN A 30 -8.11 -8.57 12.40
C GLN A 30 -7.61 -7.60 11.32
N VAL A 31 -8.52 -6.89 10.64
CA VAL A 31 -8.16 -5.84 9.66
C VAL A 31 -7.47 -4.68 10.37
N VAL A 32 -8.00 -4.23 11.52
CA VAL A 32 -7.40 -3.16 12.33
C VAL A 32 -6.00 -3.56 12.83
N ASP A 33 -5.84 -4.77 13.35
CA ASP A 33 -4.54 -5.28 13.81
C ASP A 33 -3.51 -5.31 12.67
N GLN A 34 -3.93 -5.75 11.48
CA GLN A 34 -3.06 -5.77 10.31
C GLN A 34 -2.69 -4.36 9.86
N ILE A 35 -3.63 -3.41 9.84
CA ILE A 35 -3.37 -1.99 9.57
C ILE A 35 -2.33 -1.45 10.55
N ILE A 36 -2.50 -1.66 11.86
CA ILE A 36 -1.57 -1.16 12.89
C ILE A 36 -0.19 -1.80 12.75
N SER A 37 -0.13 -3.08 12.36
CA SER A 37 1.15 -3.77 12.15
C SER A 37 2.01 -3.10 11.06
N ILE A 38 1.37 -2.56 10.02
CA ILE A 38 2.01 -1.90 8.87
C ILE A 38 2.17 -0.39 9.14
N ASN A 39 1.10 0.29 9.56
CA ASN A 39 1.07 1.70 9.90
C ASN A 39 0.98 1.89 11.42
N ARG A 40 2.15 1.93 12.07
CA ARG A 40 2.28 2.10 13.52
C ARG A 40 1.79 3.45 14.06
N SER A 41 1.54 4.44 13.20
CA SER A 41 0.99 5.74 13.62
C SER A 41 -0.53 5.76 13.68
N ALA A 42 -1.22 4.77 13.10
CA ALA A 42 -2.66 4.64 13.22
C ALA A 42 -3.02 4.03 14.58
N THR A 43 -3.92 4.68 15.32
CA THR A 43 -4.44 4.17 16.60
C THR A 43 -5.77 3.45 16.41
N VAL A 44 -6.11 2.56 17.35
CA VAL A 44 -7.42 1.87 17.37
C VAL A 44 -8.57 2.89 17.43
N ASP A 45 -8.45 3.91 18.28
CA ASP A 45 -9.48 4.97 18.43
C ASP A 45 -9.70 5.79 17.15
N TYR A 46 -8.67 5.92 16.33
CA TYR A 46 -8.80 6.56 15.03
C TYR A 46 -9.51 5.64 14.03
N LEU A 47 -9.09 4.37 13.97
CA LEU A 47 -9.62 3.39 13.02
C LEU A 47 -11.08 2.98 13.30
N SER A 48 -11.52 3.02 14.56
CA SER A 48 -12.88 2.70 14.96
C SER A 48 -13.95 3.65 14.40
N GLN A 49 -13.55 4.82 13.90
CA GLN A 49 -14.44 5.82 13.28
C GLN A 49 -14.84 5.45 11.85
N PHE A 50 -14.17 4.49 11.24
CA PHE A 50 -14.36 4.13 9.83
C PHE A 50 -15.18 2.84 9.68
N LYS A 51 -15.96 2.78 8.60
CA LYS A 51 -16.69 1.57 8.22
C LYS A 51 -15.74 0.51 7.67
N ARG A 52 -16.15 -0.75 7.77
CA ARG A 52 -15.38 -1.91 7.30
C ARG A 52 -14.86 -1.75 5.85
N GLU A 53 -15.71 -1.29 4.93
CA GLU A 53 -15.33 -1.16 3.51
C GLU A 53 -14.22 -0.11 3.31
N SER A 54 -14.14 0.88 4.20
CA SER A 54 -13.08 1.89 4.18
C SER A 54 -11.77 1.34 4.75
N LEU A 55 -11.86 0.51 5.80
CA LEU A 55 -10.71 -0.18 6.39
C LEU A 55 -10.10 -1.18 5.40
N ASP A 56 -10.93 -1.96 4.70
CA ASP A 56 -10.47 -2.91 3.68
C ASP A 56 -9.73 -2.20 2.54
N LYS A 57 -10.29 -1.10 2.02
CA LYS A 57 -9.61 -0.28 1.00
C LYS A 57 -8.30 0.30 1.50
N TYR A 58 -8.28 0.77 2.74
CA TYR A 58 -7.08 1.33 3.33
C TYR A 58 -5.98 0.28 3.49
N LEU A 59 -6.35 -0.93 3.94
CA LEU A 59 -5.44 -2.07 4.02
C LEU A 59 -4.90 -2.46 2.64
N ASP A 60 -5.75 -2.54 1.61
CA ASP A 60 -5.32 -2.81 0.23
C ASP A 60 -4.30 -1.76 -0.25
N HIS A 61 -4.52 -0.47 0.05
CA HIS A 61 -3.55 0.59 -0.26
C HIS A 61 -2.23 0.42 0.50
N LEU A 62 -2.27 0.08 1.78
CA LEU A 62 -1.07 -0.18 2.58
C LEU A 62 -0.27 -1.33 1.99
N LEU A 63 -0.92 -2.44 1.64
CA LEU A 63 -0.28 -3.61 1.02
C LEU A 63 0.33 -3.27 -0.35
N ALA A 64 -0.38 -2.49 -1.18
CA ALA A 64 0.14 -2.02 -2.45
C ALA A 64 1.38 -1.11 -2.27
N SER A 65 1.41 -0.28 -1.22
CA SER A 65 2.54 0.60 -0.93
C SER A 65 3.81 -0.12 -0.47
N GLN A 66 3.69 -1.36 0.03
CA GLN A 66 4.84 -2.19 0.41
C GLN A 66 5.57 -2.77 -0.81
N GLN A 67 4.95 -2.74 -1.98
CA GLN A 67 5.58 -3.22 -3.20
C GLN A 67 6.54 -2.14 -3.74
N PRO A 68 7.71 -2.53 -4.27
CA PRO A 68 8.57 -1.60 -4.99
C PRO A 68 7.75 -0.88 -6.05
N ARG A 69 7.85 0.45 -6.10
CA ARG A 69 7.18 1.26 -7.12
C ARG A 69 7.56 0.71 -8.50
N GLY A 70 6.56 0.20 -9.22
CA GLY A 70 6.76 -0.41 -10.52
C GLY A 70 7.33 0.58 -11.53
N ARG A 71 7.82 0.07 -12.68
CA ARG A 71 8.39 0.90 -13.77
C ARG A 71 7.44 2.00 -14.25
N GLU A 72 6.14 1.80 -14.11
CA GLU A 72 5.07 2.73 -14.48
C GLU A 72 4.77 3.80 -13.41
N ALA A 73 5.23 3.63 -12.17
CA ALA A 73 5.07 4.61 -11.09
C ALA A 73 6.13 5.72 -11.16
N ARG A 74 6.37 6.24 -12.37
CA ARG A 74 7.29 7.35 -12.60
C ARG A 74 6.61 8.64 -12.15
N TRP A 75 7.30 9.39 -11.32
CA TRP A 75 6.94 10.78 -11.08
C TRP A 75 7.33 11.57 -12.33
N ASP A 76 6.38 11.84 -13.21
CA ASP A 76 6.56 12.82 -14.28
C ASP A 76 6.18 14.20 -13.74
N ARG A 77 7.18 15.05 -13.62
CA ARG A 77 7.01 16.39 -13.07
C ARG A 77 6.70 17.33 -14.22
N PRO A 78 5.54 18.03 -14.22
CA PRO A 78 5.24 19.04 -15.23
C PRO A 78 6.40 20.04 -15.34
N GLY A 79 6.86 20.33 -16.56
CA GLY A 79 8.06 21.14 -16.81
C GLY A 79 7.96 22.58 -16.31
N ASP A 80 6.73 23.02 -16.08
CA ASP A 80 6.27 24.32 -15.62
C ASP A 80 6.17 24.43 -14.08
N ALA A 81 6.28 23.31 -13.35
CA ALA A 81 6.42 23.37 -11.90
C ALA A 81 7.82 23.92 -11.51
N PRO A 82 7.99 24.67 -10.41
CA PRO A 82 9.30 25.03 -9.84
C PRO A 82 9.89 23.92 -8.96
N ALA A 83 11.20 23.66 -9.06
CA ALA A 83 11.83 22.48 -8.44
C ALA A 83 11.89 22.59 -6.92
N ILE A 84 11.94 23.83 -6.45
CA ILE A 84 11.94 24.19 -5.04
C ILE A 84 10.84 25.22 -4.86
N MET A 85 9.90 24.93 -3.97
CA MET A 85 8.95 25.90 -3.46
C MET A 85 9.36 26.32 -2.07
N VAL A 86 9.44 27.62 -1.81
CA VAL A 86 9.65 28.17 -0.47
C VAL A 86 8.32 28.72 0.04
N ARG A 87 8.01 28.49 1.31
CA ARG A 87 6.87 29.15 1.93
C ARG A 87 7.14 30.66 1.96
N ARG A 88 6.21 31.47 1.44
CA ARG A 88 6.25 32.91 1.68
C ARG A 88 5.91 33.15 3.15
N ARG A 89 6.84 33.74 3.91
CA ARG A 89 6.49 34.33 5.22
C ARG A 89 5.67 35.57 4.95
N ILE A 90 4.46 35.61 5.49
CA ILE A 90 3.68 36.84 5.60
C ILE A 90 4.21 37.54 6.86
N ALA A 91 4.66 38.79 6.71
CA ALA A 91 5.11 39.66 7.80
C ALA A 91 3.93 40.48 8.33
#